data_AF-A0A960X647-F1
#
_entry.id   AF-A0A960X647-F1
#
_cell.length_a   1.000
_cell.length_b   1.000
_cell.length_c   1.000
_cell.angle_alpha   90.00
_cell.angle_beta   90.00
_cell.angle_gamma   90.00
#
_symmetry.space_group_name_H-M   'P 1'
#
loop_
_entity.id
_entity.type
_entity.pdbx_description
1 polymer ?
#
loop_
_entity_poly.entity_id
_entity_poly.type
_entity_poly.pdbx_seq_one_letter_code
_entity_poly.pdbx_strand_id
1 'polypeptide(L)'
;YFLHPPRDLMLTFAGTFAYTTLFMSPDMDLATNIRLKSIRGVLSLPFRSYAKVFSHRGLSHHPIFGSFTRIVWLLAWGALAFLIVYKSLPSQKSLLKFYKLHEMFILYALGGICFADWGHLLLDLKEGK
;
A
#
# COMPACT_ATOMS: atom_id res chain seq x y z
N TYR A 1 -6.60 23.93 -11.16
CA TYR A 1 -5.55 23.26 -10.36
C TYR A 1 -5.88 21.81 -10.02
N PHE A 2 -7.07 21.46 -9.51
CA PHE A 2 -7.42 20.04 -9.21
C PHE A 2 -7.45 19.11 -10.44
N LEU A 3 -7.84 19.61 -11.61
CA LEU A 3 -7.95 18.80 -12.83
C LEU A 3 -6.63 18.66 -13.60
N HIS A 4 -5.58 19.40 -13.22
CA HIS A 4 -4.28 19.37 -13.90
C HIS A 4 -3.17 19.23 -12.84
N PRO A 5 -3.05 18.04 -12.22
CA PRO A 5 -2.00 17.80 -11.25
C PRO A 5 -0.62 17.97 -11.91
N PRO A 6 0.40 18.46 -11.18
CA PRO A 6 1.78 18.33 -11.59
C PRO A 6 2.12 16.88 -11.95
N ARG A 7 2.96 16.70 -12.96
CA ARG A 7 3.40 15.38 -13.46
C ARG A 7 3.88 14.46 -12.34
N ASP A 8 4.60 15.00 -11.37
CA ASP A 8 5.17 14.21 -10.27
C ASP A 8 4.11 13.60 -9.36
N LEU A 9 3.00 14.32 -9.13
CA LEU A 9 1.86 13.80 -8.36
C LEU A 9 1.14 12.71 -9.15
N MET A 10 0.97 12.89 -10.47
CA MET A 10 0.39 11.85 -11.34
C MET A 10 1.26 10.59 -11.37
N LEU A 11 2.57 10.73 -11.45
CA LEU A 11 3.50 9.60 -11.39
C LEU A 11 3.45 8.90 -10.03
N THR A 12 3.29 9.67 -8.95
CA THR A 12 3.14 9.11 -7.60
C THR A 12 1.85 8.28 -7.49
N PHE A 13 0.73 8.81 -7.97
CA PHE A 13 -0.53 8.08 -8.04
C PHE A 13 -0.41 6.84 -8.93
N ALA A 14 0.09 6.98 -10.16
CA ALA A 14 0.20 5.87 -11.11
C ALA A 14 1.15 4.77 -10.60
N GLY A 15 2.28 5.16 -10.01
CA GLY A 15 3.24 4.24 -9.44
C GLY A 15 2.68 3.47 -8.24
N THR A 16 2.02 4.18 -7.31
CA THR A 16 1.38 3.54 -6.15
C THR A 16 0.19 2.67 -6.54
N PHE A 17 -0.63 3.11 -7.50
CA PHE A 17 -1.72 2.31 -8.06
C PHE A 17 -1.19 1.03 -8.71
N ALA A 18 -0.23 1.14 -9.63
CA ALA A 18 0.36 -0.02 -10.29
C ALA A 18 1.04 -0.97 -9.30
N TYR A 19 1.79 -0.42 -8.34
CA TYR A 19 2.44 -1.23 -7.30
C TYR A 19 1.42 -1.98 -6.44
N THR A 20 0.35 -1.30 -6.01
CA THR A 20 -0.70 -1.90 -5.19
C THR A 20 -1.44 -2.99 -5.99
N THR A 21 -1.83 -2.71 -7.22
CA THR A 21 -2.52 -3.69 -8.08
C THR A 21 -1.66 -4.92 -8.35
N LEU A 22 -0.37 -4.76 -8.62
CA LEU A 22 0.51 -5.87 -9.03
C LEU A 22 1.06 -6.69 -7.86
N PHE A 23 1.35 -6.04 -6.73
CA PHE A 23 2.07 -6.65 -5.61
C PHE A 23 1.25 -6.78 -4.32
N MET A 24 0.14 -6.05 -4.24
CA MET A 24 -0.75 -6.00 -3.07
C MET A 24 -2.16 -6.52 -3.38
N SER A 25 -2.32 -7.22 -4.51
CA SER A 25 -3.56 -7.91 -4.85
C SER A 25 -3.97 -8.81 -3.67
N PRO A 26 -5.24 -8.79 -3.27
CA PRO A 26 -5.71 -9.59 -2.14
C PRO A 26 -5.62 -11.08 -2.39
N ASP A 27 -5.43 -11.55 -3.65
CA ASP A 27 -4.98 -12.90 -4.06
C ASP A 27 -3.62 -13.29 -3.45
N MET A 28 -3.55 -13.24 -2.14
CA MET A 28 -2.37 -13.48 -1.33
C MET A 28 -1.99 -14.95 -1.27
N ASP A 29 -2.85 -15.83 -1.78
CA ASP A 29 -2.53 -17.24 -2.01
C ASP A 29 -1.46 -17.41 -3.10
N LEU A 30 -1.31 -16.43 -4.02
CA LEU A 30 -0.15 -16.36 -4.90
C LEU A 30 1.09 -15.82 -4.20
N ALA A 31 0.96 -14.88 -3.25
CA ALA A 31 2.09 -14.25 -2.58
C ALA A 31 2.97 -15.24 -1.78
N THR A 32 2.35 -16.30 -1.22
CA THR A 32 3.07 -17.39 -0.55
C THR A 32 3.82 -18.29 -1.52
N ASN A 33 3.38 -18.40 -2.78
CA ASN A 33 3.99 -19.21 -3.83
C ASN A 33 5.11 -18.50 -4.62
N ILE A 34 5.27 -17.18 -4.48
CA ILE A 34 6.34 -16.43 -5.19
C ILE A 34 7.72 -16.74 -4.57
N ARG A 35 8.70 -17.09 -5.40
CA ARG A 35 10.10 -17.32 -4.96
C ARG A 35 10.72 -16.04 -4.40
N LEU A 36 11.25 -16.10 -3.17
CA LEU A 36 11.86 -14.95 -2.47
C LEU A 36 13.04 -14.31 -3.25
N LYS A 37 13.80 -15.10 -4.01
CA LYS A 37 14.95 -14.63 -4.79
C LYS A 37 14.59 -13.91 -6.10
N SER A 38 13.31 -13.69 -6.38
CA SER A 38 12.85 -12.96 -7.58
C SER A 38 12.54 -11.50 -7.25
N ILE A 39 12.61 -10.60 -8.24
CA ILE A 39 12.22 -9.18 -8.08
C ILE A 39 10.79 -9.08 -7.52
N ARG A 40 9.87 -9.92 -8.01
CA ARG A 40 8.51 -10.03 -7.46
C ARG A 40 8.48 -10.50 -6.02
N GLY A 41 9.39 -11.39 -5.61
CA GLY A 41 9.49 -11.89 -4.24
C GLY A 41 9.97 -10.83 -3.26
N VAL A 42 10.91 -9.99 -3.67
CA VAL A 42 11.40 -8.86 -2.85
C VAL A 42 10.30 -7.79 -2.72
N LEU A 43 9.64 -7.42 -3.82
CA LEU A 43 8.59 -6.40 -3.81
C LEU A 43 7.31 -6.84 -3.07
N SER A 44 7.09 -8.15 -2.91
CA SER A 44 5.97 -8.71 -2.15
C SER A 44 6.32 -9.03 -0.69
N LEU A 45 7.57 -8.82 -0.25
CA LEU A 45 8.03 -9.21 1.09
C LEU A 45 7.22 -8.57 2.23
N PRO A 46 6.89 -7.26 2.21
CA PRO A 46 6.04 -6.65 3.24
C PRO A 46 4.65 -7.28 3.29
N PHE A 47 4.12 -7.69 2.15
CA PHE A 47 2.75 -8.21 2.04
C PHE A 47 2.65 -9.70 2.36
N ARG A 48 3.76 -10.43 2.26
CA ARG A 48 3.82 -11.84 2.66
C ARG A 48 3.55 -12.06 4.14
N SER A 49 3.97 -11.11 4.98
CA SER A 49 3.71 -11.11 6.42
C SER A 49 2.31 -10.56 6.73
N TYR A 50 1.85 -9.54 6.00
CA TYR A 50 0.45 -9.12 6.03
C TYR A 50 -0.50 -10.29 5.77
N ALA A 51 -0.17 -11.13 4.78
CA ALA A 51 -0.97 -12.29 4.40
C ALA A 51 -1.14 -13.35 5.48
N LYS A 52 -0.13 -13.48 6.36
CA LYS A 52 -0.20 -14.40 7.51
C LYS A 52 -1.06 -13.84 8.64
N VAL A 53 -1.19 -12.51 8.73
CA VAL A 53 -1.90 -11.82 9.80
C VAL A 53 -3.38 -11.59 9.45
N PHE A 54 -3.67 -11.28 8.18
CA PHE A 54 -5.01 -10.96 7.71
C PHE A 54 -5.50 -11.99 6.69
N SER A 55 -6.38 -12.90 7.08
CA SER A 55 -6.91 -13.92 6.15
C SER A 55 -7.73 -13.30 5.01
N HIS A 56 -7.61 -13.87 3.82
CA HIS A 56 -8.18 -13.43 2.55
C HIS A 56 -9.73 -13.25 2.53
N ARG A 57 -10.45 -13.88 3.47
CA ARG A 57 -11.92 -13.80 3.63
C ARG A 57 -12.37 -13.17 4.96
N GLY A 58 -11.49 -12.43 5.63
CA GLY A 58 -11.76 -11.79 6.93
C GLY A 58 -12.08 -10.30 6.83
N LEU A 59 -11.77 -9.56 7.89
CA LEU A 59 -11.99 -8.09 8.04
C LEU A 59 -11.37 -7.24 6.91
N SER A 60 -10.38 -7.78 6.19
CA SER A 60 -9.70 -7.12 5.06
C SER A 60 -10.52 -7.07 3.77
N HIS A 61 -11.64 -7.81 3.68
CA HIS A 61 -12.55 -7.78 2.51
C HIS A 61 -13.51 -6.58 2.56
N HIS A 62 -13.63 -5.91 3.70
CA HIS A 62 -14.43 -4.69 3.78
C HIS A 62 -13.68 -3.51 3.15
N PRO A 63 -14.28 -2.72 2.24
CA PRO A 63 -13.59 -1.67 1.46
C PRO A 63 -12.85 -0.65 2.34
N ILE A 64 -13.47 -0.23 3.44
CA ILE A 64 -12.87 0.74 4.36
C ILE A 64 -11.81 0.08 5.26
N PHE A 65 -12.13 -1.06 5.89
CA PHE A 65 -11.21 -1.70 6.84
C PHE A 65 -10.01 -2.34 6.15
N GLY A 66 -10.18 -2.95 4.97
CA GLY A 66 -9.10 -3.50 4.15
C GLY A 66 -8.11 -2.44 3.72
N SER A 67 -8.59 -1.33 3.14
CA SER A 67 -7.73 -0.20 2.81
C SER A 67 -7.03 0.37 4.05
N PHE A 68 -7.72 0.49 5.18
CA PHE A 68 -7.14 0.99 6.43
C PHE A 68 -6.03 0.08 6.97
N THR A 69 -6.26 -1.23 7.10
CA THR A 69 -5.26 -2.17 7.63
C THR A 69 -4.02 -2.21 6.75
N ARG A 70 -4.20 -2.10 5.44
CA ARG A 70 -3.12 -1.99 4.45
C ARG A 70 -2.29 -0.72 4.61
N ILE A 71 -2.94 0.43 4.79
CA ILE A 71 -2.24 1.71 5.05
C ILE A 71 -1.46 1.62 6.37
N VAL A 72 -2.08 1.14 7.45
CA VAL A 72 -1.41 0.97 8.75
C VAL A 72 -0.21 0.03 8.63
N TRP A 73 -0.35 -1.06 7.87
CA TRP A 73 0.73 -2.00 7.63
C TRP A 73 1.91 -1.37 6.89
N LEU A 74 1.64 -0.62 5.82
CA LEU A 74 2.67 0.12 5.08
C LEU A 74 3.36 1.18 5.95
N LEU A 75 2.61 1.87 6.82
CA LEU A 75 3.18 2.81 7.77
C LEU A 75 4.12 2.12 8.77
N ALA A 76 3.75 0.94 9.27
CA ALA A 76 4.60 0.16 10.16
C ALA A 76 5.91 -0.27 9.48
N TRP A 77 5.84 -0.72 8.23
CA TRP A 77 7.04 -1.03 7.43
C TRP A 77 7.89 0.20 7.14
N GLY A 78 7.27 1.35 6.86
CA GLY A 78 7.97 2.62 6.70
C GLY A 78 8.70 3.04 7.97
N ALA A 79 8.05 2.91 9.13
CA ALA A 79 8.67 3.19 10.44
C ALA A 79 9.83 2.23 10.75
N LEU A 80 9.68 0.94 10.42
CA LEU A 80 10.75 -0.05 10.57
C LEU A 80 11.95 0.26 9.66
N ALA A 81 11.71 0.61 8.40
CA ALA A 81 12.77 1.01 7.49
C ALA A 81 13.51 2.25 8.00
N PHE A 82 12.76 3.25 8.49
CA PHE A 82 13.34 4.43 9.13
C PHE A 82 14.21 4.06 10.34
N LEU A 83 13.71 3.18 11.22
CA LEU A 83 14.46 2.70 12.38
C LEU A 83 15.75 1.98 11.98
N ILE A 84 15.73 1.16 10.94
CA ILE A 84 16.91 0.43 10.46
C ILE A 84 17.99 1.40 9.97
N VAL A 85 17.58 2.43 9.21
CA VAL A 85 18.48 3.42 8.58
C VAL A 85 19.00 4.44 9.60
N TYR A 86 18.12 5.04 10.39
CA TYR A 86 18.44 6.16 11.28
C TYR A 86 18.68 5.74 12.74
N LYS A 87 18.54 4.44 13.05
CA LYS A 87 18.69 3.86 14.40
C LYS A 87 17.85 4.54 15.48
N SER A 88 16.77 5.22 15.06
CA SER A 88 15.87 5.97 15.91
C SER A 88 14.47 5.96 15.32
N LEU A 89 13.46 6.14 16.16
CA LEU A 89 12.10 6.38 15.69
C LEU A 89 11.95 7.85 15.24
N PRO A 90 11.13 8.12 14.22
CA PRO A 90 10.92 9.48 13.76
C PRO A 90 10.23 10.30 14.86
N SER A 91 10.82 11.44 15.22
CA SER A 91 10.24 12.34 16.21
C SER A 91 8.95 12.98 15.68
N GLN A 92 8.05 13.38 16.58
CA GLN A 92 6.81 14.07 16.20
C GLN A 92 7.06 15.30 15.31
N LYS A 93 8.11 16.08 15.62
CA LYS A 93 8.50 17.25 14.81
C LYS A 93 8.97 16.85 13.40
N SER A 94 9.73 15.75 13.29
CA SER A 94 10.19 15.23 12.00
C SER A 94 9.03 14.73 11.16
N LEU A 95 8.09 14.00 11.76
CA LEU A 95 6.87 13.51 11.09
C LEU A 95 6.00 14.65 10.58
N LEU A 96 5.74 15.67 11.42
CA LEU A 96 4.96 16.83 11.03
C LEU A 96 5.63 17.62 9.90
N LYS A 97 6.96 17.78 9.95
CA LYS A 97 7.73 18.43 8.88
C LYS A 97 7.65 17.64 7.58
N PHE A 98 7.81 16.31 7.64
CA PHE A 98 7.71 15.43 6.48
C PHE A 98 6.30 15.49 5.86
N TYR A 99 5.25 15.38 6.69
CA TYR A 99 3.87 15.49 6.24
C TYR A 99 3.62 16.82 5.55
N LYS A 100 3.99 17.95 6.16
CA LYS A 100 3.80 19.27 5.55
C LYS A 100 4.56 19.44 4.24
N LEU A 101 5.74 18.82 4.11
CA LEU A 101 6.55 18.91 2.90
C LEU A 101 5.99 18.05 1.75
N HIS A 102 5.35 16.92 2.08
CA HIS A 102 4.94 15.91 1.12
C HIS A 102 3.43 15.62 1.12
N GLU A 103 2.61 16.49 1.70
CA GLU A 103 1.17 16.28 1.91
C GLU A 103 0.46 15.84 0.63
N MET A 104 0.70 16.54 -0.48
CA MET A 104 0.08 16.24 -1.77
C MET A 104 0.57 14.91 -2.35
N PHE A 105 1.84 14.55 -2.16
CA PHE A 105 2.39 13.26 -2.59
C PHE A 105 1.76 12.12 -1.78
N ILE A 106 1.60 12.30 -0.47
CA ILE A 106 0.95 11.34 0.42
C ILE A 106 -0.51 11.16 0.00
N LEU A 107 -1.24 12.26 -0.27
CA LEU A 107 -2.63 12.20 -0.72
C LEU A 107 -2.79 11.41 -2.03
N TYR A 108 -1.94 11.67 -3.02
CA TYR A 108 -1.98 10.97 -4.31
C TYR A 108 -1.56 9.49 -4.17
N ALA A 109 -0.58 9.19 -3.31
CA ALA A 109 -0.18 7.83 -3.01
C ALA A 109 -1.31 7.03 -2.33
N LEU A 110 -1.97 7.62 -1.33
CA LEU A 110 -3.13 7.02 -0.66
C LEU A 110 -4.29 6.83 -1.65
N GLY A 111 -4.53 7.80 -2.54
CA GLY A 111 -5.48 7.66 -3.62
C GLY A 111 -5.18 6.46 -4.51
N GLY A 112 -3.94 6.27 -4.93
CA GLY A 112 -3.52 5.12 -5.74
C GLY A 112 -3.76 3.78 -5.04
N ILE A 113 -3.44 3.70 -3.74
CA ILE A 113 -3.66 2.49 -2.92
C ILE A 113 -5.16 2.17 -2.81
N CYS A 114 -5.99 3.15 -2.45
CA CYS A 114 -7.43 2.95 -2.28
C CYS A 114 -8.12 2.57 -3.61
N PHE A 115 -7.76 3.23 -4.71
CA PHE A 115 -8.33 2.91 -6.02
C PHE A 115 -7.97 1.50 -6.50
N ALA A 116 -6.74 1.05 -6.25
CA ALA A 116 -6.34 -0.32 -6.57
C ALA A 116 -7.15 -1.33 -5.73
N ASP A 117 -7.34 -1.07 -4.43
CA ASP A 117 -8.11 -1.94 -3.54
C ASP A 117 -9.59 -2.01 -3.92
N TRP A 118 -10.21 -0.86 -4.20
CA TRP A 118 -11.61 -0.81 -4.65
C TRP A 118 -11.81 -1.44 -6.03
N GLY A 119 -10.84 -1.26 -6.93
CA GLY A 119 -10.85 -1.91 -8.24
C GLY A 119 -10.89 -3.43 -8.12
N HIS A 120 -10.11 -4.00 -7.20
CA HIS A 120 -10.20 -5.43 -6.89
C HIS A 120 -11.58 -5.83 -6.37
N LEU A 121 -12.11 -5.12 -5.37
CA LEU A 121 -13.43 -5.45 -4.79
C LEU A 121 -14.56 -5.43 -5.83
N LEU A 122 -14.52 -4.49 -6.77
CA LEU A 122 -15.50 -4.43 -7.86
C LEU A 122 -15.41 -5.62 -8.82
N LEU A 123 -14.21 -6.14 -9.07
CA LEU A 123 -14.00 -7.32 -9.91
C LEU A 123 -14.49 -8.59 -9.20
N ASP A 124 -14.20 -8.73 -7.91
CA ASP A 124 -14.62 -9.87 -7.08
C ASP A 124 -16.16 -9.94 -6.95
N LEU A 125 -16.83 -8.79 -6.83
CA LEU A 125 -18.31 -8.70 -6.88
C LEU A 125 -18.92 -9.16 -8.21
N LYS A 126 -18.14 -9.13 -9.30
CA LYS A 126 -18.60 -9.50 -10.64
C LYS A 126 -18.46 -11.00 -10.92
N GLU A 127 -17.53 -11.68 -10.26
CA GLU A 127 -17.35 -13.14 -10.35
C GLU A 127 -18.30 -13.93 -9.43
N GLY A 128 -18.88 -13.27 -8.42
CA GLY A 128 -19.87 -13.85 -7.50
C GLY A 128 -21.33 -13.76 -7.94
N LYS A 129 -21.62 -13.39 -9.19
CA LYS A 129 -22.96 -13.42 -9.83
C LYS A 129 -22.96 -14.32 -11.04
#